data_AF-A0A2W6RPC5-F1
#
_entry.id   AF-A0A2W6RPC5-F1
#
_cell.length_a   1.000
_cell.length_b   1.000
_cell.length_c   1.000
_cell.angle_alpha   90.00
_cell.angle_beta   90.00
_cell.angle_gamma   90.00
#
_symmetry.space_group_name_H-M   'P 1'
#
loop_
_entity.id
_entity.type
_entity.pdbx_description
1 polymer ?
#
loop_
_entity_poly.entity_id
_entity_poly.type
_entity_poly.pdbx_seq_one_letter_code
_entity_poly.pdbx_strand_id
1 'polypeptide(L)' 'MKAALLLLGLLAGCGETEAPKAEPRPDRAALEAAVEDCDRGARRQGCDAAQARLAEVRRDDRIAAYRQGF' A
#
# COMPACT_ATOMS: atom_id res chain seq x y z
N MET A 1 18.07 16.07 50.02
CA MET A 1 17.98 16.76 48.72
C MET A 1 18.60 15.88 47.63
N LYS A 2 17.80 15.06 46.91
CA LYS A 2 18.19 14.35 45.67
C LYS A 2 17.02 13.47 45.20
N ALA A 3 15.88 14.10 44.94
CA ALA A 3 14.71 13.45 44.36
C ALA A 3 14.17 14.37 43.27
N ALA A 4 14.81 14.41 42.10
CA ALA A 4 14.37 15.30 41.02
C ALA A 4 14.79 14.88 39.59
N LEU A 5 15.45 13.74 39.38
CA LEU A 5 16.02 13.42 38.05
C LEU A 5 15.38 12.23 37.32
N LEU A 6 14.30 11.65 37.84
CA LEU A 6 13.66 10.48 37.23
C LEU A 6 12.42 10.79 36.36
N LEU A 7 12.05 12.06 36.19
CA LEU A 7 10.80 12.43 35.49
C LEU A 7 10.97 12.86 34.02
N LEU A 8 12.19 12.87 33.48
CA LEU A 8 12.45 13.30 32.09
C LEU A 8 12.37 12.16 31.05
N GLY A 9 12.13 10.91 31.47
CA GLY A 9 12.01 9.76 30.56
C GLY A 9 10.63 9.53 29.94
N LEU A 10 9.60 10.29 30.34
CA LEU A 10 8.21 10.05 29.94
C LEU A 10 7.73 10.88 28.74
N LEU A 11 8.58 11.75 28.18
CA LEU A 11 8.26 12.57 27.00
C LEU A 11 9.03 12.14 25.74
N ALA A 12 9.92 11.15 25.85
CA ALA A 12 10.68 10.59 24.73
C ALA A 12 9.99 9.39 24.05
N GLY A 13 8.70 9.19 24.32
CA GLY A 13 7.86 8.25 23.59
C GLY A 13 7.13 8.93 22.45
N CYS A 14 7.87 9.65 21.59
CA CYS A 14 7.44 9.90 20.21
C CYS A 14 7.22 8.51 19.59
N GLY A 15 6.00 8.01 19.66
CA GLY A 15 5.53 6.92 18.83
C GLY A 15 5.40 7.46 17.40
N GLU A 16 6.51 7.83 16.79
CA GLU A 16 6.63 7.83 15.34
C GLU A 16 6.34 6.38 14.96
N THR A 17 5.08 6.15 14.62
CA THR A 17 4.60 4.87 14.13
C THR A 17 5.42 4.65 12.88
N GLU A 18 6.42 3.78 12.99
CA GLU A 18 7.31 3.40 11.91
C GLU A 18 6.43 3.18 10.70
N ALA A 19 6.46 4.14 9.75
CA ALA A 19 5.53 4.14 8.64
C ALA A 19 5.71 2.79 7.96
N PRO A 20 4.65 1.95 7.85
CA PRO A 20 4.79 0.61 7.30
C PRO A 20 5.50 0.77 5.96
N LYS A 21 6.67 0.12 5.82
CA LYS A 21 7.44 0.16 4.58
C LYS A 21 6.46 -0.05 3.45
N ALA A 22 6.24 0.99 2.66
CA ALA A 22 5.26 0.96 1.59
C ALA A 22 5.63 -0.25 0.72
N GLU A 23 4.78 -1.28 0.74
CA GLU A 23 4.98 -2.41 -0.16
C GLU A 23 5.06 -1.84 -1.58
N PRO A 24 6.02 -2.30 -2.39
CA PRO A 24 6.18 -1.78 -3.74
C PRO A 24 4.84 -1.95 -4.46
N ARG A 25 4.28 -0.82 -4.86
CA ARG A 25 2.97 -0.79 -5.50
C ARG A 25 3.04 -1.69 -6.74
N PRO A 26 2.15 -2.68 -6.87
CA PRO A 26 2.22 -3.62 -7.98
C PRO A 26 2.12 -2.86 -9.31
N ASP A 27 2.98 -3.21 -10.25
CA ASP A 27 3.04 -2.56 -11.56
C ASP A 27 1.72 -2.76 -12.30
N ARG A 28 1.00 -1.65 -12.52
CA ARG A 28 -0.28 -1.63 -13.20
C ARG A 28 -0.18 -2.20 -14.61
N ALA A 29 0.87 -1.86 -15.36
CA ALA A 29 1.02 -2.31 -16.73
C ALA A 29 1.22 -3.84 -16.80
N ALA A 30 1.98 -4.39 -15.85
CA ALA A 30 2.17 -5.83 -15.73
C ALA A 30 0.86 -6.56 -15.37
N LEU A 31 0.03 -5.98 -14.49
CA LEU A 31 -1.29 -6.53 -14.14
C LEU A 31 -2.28 -6.45 -15.32
N GLU A 32 -2.27 -5.35 -16.07
CA GLU A 32 -3.11 -5.18 -17.27
C GLU A 32 -2.75 -6.21 -18.34
N ALA A 33 -1.46 -6.40 -18.62
CA ALA A 33 -0.98 -7.43 -19.55
C ALA A 33 -1.35 -8.85 -19.08
N ALA A 34 -1.22 -9.13 -17.78
CA ALA A 34 -1.60 -10.42 -17.20
C ALA A 34 -3.10 -10.73 -17.35
N VAL A 35 -3.96 -9.73 -17.22
CA VAL A 35 -5.41 -9.86 -17.44
C VAL A 35 -5.71 -10.02 -18.92
N GLU A 36 -5.06 -9.26 -19.80
CA GLU A 36 -5.23 -9.39 -21.26
C GLU A 36 -4.85 -10.79 -21.75
N ASP A 37 -3.77 -11.37 -21.23
CA ASP A 37 -3.39 -12.76 -21.51
C ASP A 37 -4.44 -13.77 -21.04
N CYS A 38 -5.10 -13.50 -19.91
CA CYS A 38 -6.22 -14.32 -19.42
C CYS A 38 -7.44 -14.20 -20.33
N ASP A 39 -7.81 -12.99 -20.74
CA ASP A 39 -8.97 -12.73 -21.59
C ASP A 39 -8.81 -13.32 -22.99
N ARG A 40 -7.57 -13.32 -23.52
CA ARG A 40 -7.21 -14.00 -24.78
C ARG A 40 -7.11 -15.51 -24.65
N GLY A 41 -7.21 -16.06 -23.44
CA GLY A 41 -7.07 -17.49 -23.16
C GLY A 41 -5.63 -18.02 -23.27
N ALA A 42 -4.63 -17.14 -23.32
CA ALA A 42 -3.21 -17.51 -23.38
C ALA A 42 -2.70 -18.12 -22.07
N ARG A 43 -3.34 -17.79 -20.95
CA ARG A 43 -3.10 -18.39 -19.62
C ARG A 43 -4.43 -18.63 -18.91
N ARG A 44 -4.46 -19.66 -18.04
CA ARG A 44 -5.63 -19.94 -17.19
C ARG A 44 -5.35 -19.81 -15.69
N GLN A 45 -4.09 -19.86 -15.28
CA GLN A 45 -3.73 -19.80 -13.87
C GLN A 45 -3.57 -18.36 -13.40
N GLY A 46 -4.04 -18.09 -12.18
CA GLY A 46 -3.88 -16.79 -11.53
C GLY A 46 -4.64 -15.64 -12.20
N CYS A 47 -5.65 -15.91 -13.01
CA CYS A 47 -6.45 -14.89 -13.68
C CYS A 47 -7.30 -14.10 -12.68
N ASP A 48 -8.01 -14.80 -11.79
CA ASP A 48 -8.81 -14.16 -10.74
C ASP A 48 -7.95 -13.28 -9.82
N ALA A 49 -6.75 -13.78 -9.47
CA ALA A 49 -5.80 -13.03 -8.65
C ALA A 49 -5.27 -11.78 -9.38
N ALA A 50 -4.98 -11.87 -10.68
CA ALA A 50 -4.55 -10.73 -11.49
C ALA A 50 -5.66 -9.68 -11.61
N GLN A 51 -6.91 -10.12 -11.85
CA GLN A 51 -8.07 -9.23 -11.91
C GLN A 51 -8.34 -8.53 -10.58
N ALA A 52 -8.30 -9.27 -9.46
CA ALA A 52 -8.50 -8.70 -8.12
C ALA A 52 -7.44 -7.63 -7.81
N ARG A 53 -6.15 -7.93 -8.06
CA ARG A 53 -5.06 -6.97 -7.86
C ARG A 53 -5.18 -5.74 -8.75
N LEU A 54 -5.57 -5.91 -10.01
CA LEU A 54 -5.81 -4.77 -10.91
C LEU A 54 -6.95 -3.88 -10.42
N ALA A 55 -8.03 -4.47 -9.89
CA ALA A 55 -9.15 -3.74 -9.32
C ALA A 55 -8.74 -2.91 -8.08
N GLU A 56 -7.88 -3.47 -7.22
CA GLU A 56 -7.29 -2.76 -6.08
C GLU A 56 -6.45 -1.57 -6.54
N VAL A 57 -5.54 -1.75 -7.51
CA VAL A 57 -4.72 -0.64 -8.05
C VAL A 57 -5.60 0.48 -8.61
N ARG A 58 -6.65 0.13 -9.37
CA ARG A 58 -7.60 1.12 -9.92
C ARG A 58 -8.38 1.84 -8.84
N ARG A 59 -8.73 1.15 -7.74
CA ARG A 59 -9.38 1.78 -6.58
C ARG A 59 -8.44 2.78 -5.93
N ASP A 60 -7.19 2.40 -5.72
CA ASP A 60 -6.18 3.27 -5.12
C ASP A 60 -5.86 4.47 -5.99
N ASP A 61 -5.76 4.29 -7.31
CA ASP A 61 -5.60 5.39 -8.27
C ASP A 61 -6.75 6.39 -8.17
N ARG A 62 -7.99 5.90 -8.08
CA ARG A 62 -9.17 6.75 -7.91
C ARG A 62 -9.14 7.51 -6.58
N ILE A 63 -8.76 6.85 -5.48
CA ILE A 63 -8.62 7.49 -4.17
C ILE A 63 -7.51 8.55 -4.19
N ALA A 64 -6.37 8.25 -4.81
CA ALA A 64 -5.27 9.19 -4.95
C ALA A 64 -5.68 10.43 -5.77
N ALA A 65 -6.39 10.22 -6.89
CA ALA A 65 -6.94 11.31 -7.69
C ALA A 65 -7.90 12.19 -6.88
N TYR A 66 -8.81 11.59 -6.10
CA TYR A 66 -9.69 12.35 -5.21
C TYR A 66 -8.91 13.16 -4.17
N ARG A 67 -7.82 12.61 -3.61
CA ARG A 67 -6.99 13.33 -2.62
C ARG A 67 -6.17 14.47 -3.22
N GLN A 68 -5.88 14.46 -4.52
CA GLN A 68 -5.15 15.53 -5.21
C GLN A 68 -6.07 16.65 -5.71
N GLY A 69 -7.38 16.37 -5.86
CA GLY A 69 -8.39 17.34 -6.29
C GLY A 69 -8.97 18.20 -5.16
N PHE A 70 -8.54 17.99 -3.92
CA PHE A 70 -8.84 18.77 -2.72
C PHE A 70 -7.54 19.16 -2.04
#